data_AF-A0ABD2BSY2-F1
#
_entry.id   AF-A0ABD2BSY2-F1
#
_cell.length_a   1.000
_cell.length_b   1.000
_cell.length_c   1.000
_cell.angle_alpha   90.00
_cell.angle_beta   90.00
_cell.angle_gamma   90.00
#
_symmetry.space_group_name_H-M   'P 1'
#
loop_
_entity.id
_entity.type
_entity.pdbx_description
1 polymer ?
#
loop_
_entity_poly.entity_id
_entity_poly.type
_entity_poly.pdbx_seq_one_letter_code
_entity_poly.pdbx_strand_id
1 'polypeptide(L)'
;MEEEFYRNLCSTETLRSGKNGFFHDFTDYASNMAGDIWIEKIFGRIDNDADRLRSIYTDEKLKEIVRGTLTNVKVLYRDKDASISRVKRLEGFRIAGEGQHEKALLLFSQAILRAPITGKCKTVDRGFSLPLALLARAETFMVLKEYHLALEDLQLAEEYEPPKESR
;
A
#
# COMPACT_ATOMS: atom_id res chain seq x y z
N MET A 1 23.10 -0.65 8.03
CA MET A 1 22.26 -1.55 8.86
C MET A 1 20.86 -0.97 9.09
N GLU A 2 20.74 0.30 9.48
CA GLU A 2 19.42 0.97 9.63
C GLU A 2 18.70 1.21 8.30
N GLU A 3 19.42 1.56 7.24
CA GLU A 3 18.82 1.91 5.94
C GLU A 3 18.10 0.72 5.27
N GLU A 4 18.63 -0.49 5.44
CA GLU A 4 18.03 -1.72 4.92
C GLU A 4 16.81 -2.16 5.75
N PHE A 5 16.83 -1.88 7.06
CA PHE A 5 15.70 -2.07 7.96
C PHE A 5 14.54 -1.13 7.59
N TYR A 6 14.80 0.17 7.41
CA TYR A 6 13.77 1.13 6.99
C TYR A 6 13.25 0.86 5.58
N ARG A 7 14.11 0.39 4.66
CA ARG A 7 13.68 0.00 3.31
C ARG A 7 12.74 -1.20 3.31
N ASN A 8 13.01 -2.20 4.16
CA ASN A 8 12.11 -3.33 4.35
C ASN A 8 10.82 -2.94 5.08
N LEU A 9 10.90 -2.14 6.14
CA LEU A 9 9.73 -1.65 6.89
C LEU A 9 8.78 -0.84 6.00
N CYS A 10 9.32 0.09 5.20
CA CYS A 10 8.53 0.87 4.23
C CYS A 10 7.97 -0.01 3.10
N SER A 11 8.68 -1.06 2.67
CA SER A 11 8.20 -2.00 1.66
C SER A 11 7.01 -2.82 2.16
N THR A 12 7.07 -3.30 3.40
CA THR A 12 6.04 -4.14 4.00
C THR A 12 4.80 -3.34 4.40
N GLU A 13 4.95 -2.17 5.03
CA GLU A 13 3.82 -1.33 5.48
C GLU A 13 3.11 -0.58 4.32
N THR A 14 3.79 -0.33 3.20
CA THR A 14 3.17 0.28 2.01
C THR A 14 2.34 -0.72 1.20
N LEU A 15 2.58 -2.03 1.36
CA LEU A 15 1.87 -3.10 0.63
C LEU A 15 0.88 -3.89 1.51
N ARG A 16 1.10 -3.94 2.82
CA ARG A 16 0.21 -4.51 3.82
C ARG A 16 0.22 -3.58 5.03
N SER A 17 -0.80 -2.73 5.19
CA SER A 17 -1.07 -2.18 6.52
C SER A 17 -1.22 -3.37 7.47
N GLY A 18 -0.41 -3.44 8.53
CA GLY A 18 -0.64 -4.39 9.61
C GLY A 18 -2.07 -4.28 10.18
N LYS A 19 -2.45 -5.17 11.11
CA LYS A 19 -3.80 -5.19 11.71
C LYS A 19 -4.30 -3.84 12.24
N ASN A 20 -3.40 -2.93 12.61
CA ASN A 20 -3.72 -1.62 13.19
C ASN A 20 -3.54 -0.45 12.20
N GLY A 21 -2.60 -0.57 11.24
CA GLY A 21 -2.31 0.43 10.20
C GLY A 21 -1.46 1.63 10.66
N PHE A 22 -0.83 2.31 9.69
CA PHE A 22 0.11 3.44 9.93
C PHE A 22 -0.41 4.48 10.93
N PHE A 23 -1.67 4.90 10.81
CA PHE A 23 -2.21 5.94 11.69
C PHE A 23 -2.33 5.48 13.14
N HIS A 24 -2.63 4.20 13.38
CA HIS A 24 -2.70 3.66 14.74
C HIS A 24 -1.32 3.63 15.40
N ASP A 25 -0.32 3.11 14.69
CA ASP A 25 1.06 3.06 15.20
C ASP A 25 1.61 4.48 15.41
N PHE A 26 1.27 5.40 14.53
CA PHE A 26 1.63 6.81 14.67
C PHE A 26 0.94 7.47 15.87
N THR A 27 -0.35 7.21 16.09
CA THR A 27 -1.05 7.76 17.25
C THR A 27 -0.55 7.17 18.56
N ASP A 28 -0.18 5.89 18.60
CA ASP A 28 0.39 5.26 19.80
C ASP A 28 1.75 5.88 20.14
N TYR A 29 2.62 6.06 19.14
CA TYR A 29 3.91 6.69 19.34
C TYR A 29 3.79 8.15 19.80
N ALA A 30 2.92 8.93 19.16
CA ALA A 30 2.67 10.32 19.55
C ALA A 30 2.08 10.43 20.96
N SER A 31 1.14 9.55 21.32
CA SER A 31 0.51 9.54 22.65
C SER A 31 1.50 9.16 23.74
N ASN A 32 2.38 8.19 23.49
CA ASN A 32 3.45 7.81 24.41
C ASN A 32 4.44 8.96 24.66
N MET A 33 4.76 9.74 23.62
CA MET A 33 5.65 10.90 23.79
C MET A 33 4.99 12.07 24.54
N ALA A 34 3.69 12.29 24.29
CA ALA A 34 2.91 13.28 25.02
C ALA A 34 2.87 12.95 26.52
N GLY A 35 2.61 11.68 26.82
CA GLY A 35 2.39 11.17 28.16
C GLY A 35 0.99 11.50 28.70
N ASP A 36 0.47 10.62 29.54
CA ASP A 36 -0.91 10.65 30.04
C ASP A 36 -1.29 11.98 30.71
N ILE A 37 -0.34 12.58 31.45
CA ILE A 37 -0.56 13.86 32.14
C ILE A 37 -0.85 14.98 31.14
N TRP A 38 -0.10 15.06 30.04
CA TRP A 38 -0.31 16.09 29.02
C TRP A 38 -1.63 15.85 28.28
N ILE A 39 -1.92 14.58 27.95
CA ILE A 39 -3.16 14.20 27.28
C ILE A 39 -4.38 14.57 28.14
N GLU A 40 -4.40 14.23 29.43
CA GLU A 40 -5.55 14.51 30.29
C GLU A 40 -5.69 15.98 30.70
N LYS A 41 -4.56 16.65 31.01
CA LYS A 41 -4.59 17.97 31.64
C LYS A 41 -4.49 19.12 30.65
N ILE A 42 -3.94 18.87 29.47
CA ILE A 42 -3.77 19.89 28.42
C ILE A 42 -4.68 19.56 27.25
N PHE A 43 -4.40 18.49 26.52
CA PHE A 43 -5.11 18.18 25.27
C PHE A 43 -6.61 17.92 25.49
N GLY A 44 -6.96 17.09 26.48
CA GLY A 44 -8.32 16.70 26.82
C GLY A 44 -9.19 17.83 27.38
N ARG A 45 -8.59 18.97 27.76
CA ARG A 45 -9.30 20.17 28.22
C ARG A 45 -9.59 21.19 27.12
N ILE A 46 -9.13 20.94 25.90
CA ILE A 46 -9.37 21.82 24.75
C ILE A 46 -10.63 21.33 24.04
N ASP A 47 -11.59 22.24 23.87
CA ASP A 47 -12.93 21.91 23.37
C ASP A 47 -13.07 22.00 21.84
N ASN A 48 -12.06 22.51 21.14
CA ASN A 48 -12.10 22.65 19.68
C ASN A 48 -10.83 22.10 19.00
N ASP A 49 -11.02 21.61 17.78
CA ASP A 49 -9.97 20.92 17.03
C ASP A 49 -8.85 21.85 16.57
N ALA A 50 -9.15 23.13 16.31
CA ALA A 50 -8.14 24.10 15.89
C ALA A 50 -7.11 24.35 17.01
N ASP A 51 -7.58 24.51 18.25
CA ASP A 51 -6.71 24.71 19.41
C ASP A 51 -6.03 23.40 19.84
N ARG A 52 -6.67 22.25 19.65
CA ARG A 52 -6.02 20.94 19.83
C ARG A 52 -4.84 20.78 18.89
N LEU A 53 -5.02 21.08 17.61
CA LEU A 53 -3.94 21.06 16.62
C LEU A 53 -2.84 22.05 17.00
N ARG A 54 -3.19 23.29 17.37
CA ARG A 54 -2.19 24.27 17.83
C ARG A 54 -1.38 23.74 19.00
N SER A 55 -2.04 23.14 20.00
CA SER A 55 -1.36 22.59 21.19
C SER A 55 -0.31 21.54 20.83
N ILE A 56 -0.61 20.68 19.85
CA ILE A 56 0.34 19.68 19.32
C ILE A 56 1.52 20.36 18.62
N TYR A 57 1.27 21.38 17.80
CA TYR A 57 2.33 22.08 17.05
C TYR A 57 3.13 23.09 17.87
N THR A 58 2.69 23.41 19.09
CA THR A 58 3.41 24.27 20.04
C THR A 58 4.13 23.50 21.13
N ASP A 59 3.82 22.22 21.32
CA ASP A 59 4.49 21.38 22.30
C ASP A 59 5.86 20.91 21.79
N GLU A 60 6.92 21.16 22.56
CA GLU A 60 8.31 20.89 22.15
C GLU A 60 8.60 19.40 21.91
N LYS A 61 7.86 18.49 22.58
CA LYS A 61 8.04 17.04 22.39
C LYS A 61 7.29 16.54 21.16
N LEU A 62 6.08 17.05 20.94
CA LEU A 62 5.19 16.55 19.89
C LEU A 62 5.41 17.21 18.54
N LYS A 63 5.75 18.49 18.52
CA LYS A 63 5.90 19.28 17.29
C LYS A 63 6.82 18.61 16.28
N GLU A 64 8.03 18.22 16.70
CA GLU A 64 9.02 17.65 15.77
C GLU A 64 8.65 16.23 15.33
N ILE A 65 7.96 15.46 16.17
CA ILE A 65 7.47 14.12 15.81
C ILE A 65 6.35 14.22 14.79
N VAL A 66 5.33 15.05 15.07
CA VAL A 66 4.18 15.20 14.19
C VAL A 66 4.59 15.86 12.89
N ARG A 67 5.37 16.95 12.96
CA ARG A 67 5.89 17.62 11.77
C ARG A 67 6.82 16.70 10.98
N GLY A 68 7.79 16.05 11.62
CA GLY A 68 8.75 15.17 10.96
C GLY A 68 8.07 14.00 10.24
N THR A 69 7.15 13.32 10.90
CA THR A 69 6.43 12.20 10.29
C THR A 69 5.48 12.68 9.18
N LEU A 70 4.63 13.68 9.44
CA LEU A 70 3.62 14.10 8.46
C LEU A 70 4.18 14.91 7.28
N THR A 71 5.32 15.59 7.43
CA THR A 71 5.98 16.26 6.29
C THR A 71 6.50 15.26 5.27
N ASN A 72 6.82 14.04 5.72
CA ASN A 72 7.27 12.96 4.86
C ASN A 72 6.11 12.14 4.27
N VAL A 73 4.88 12.33 4.76
CA VAL A 73 3.68 11.72 4.18
C VAL A 73 3.39 12.42 2.86
N LYS A 74 3.80 11.78 1.77
CA LYS A 74 3.38 12.16 0.43
C LYS A 74 2.09 11.42 0.09
N VAL A 75 1.15 12.16 -0.47
CA VAL A 75 -0.03 11.58 -1.08
C VAL A 75 0.42 10.65 -2.21
N LEU A 76 0.37 9.34 -2.00
CA LEU A 76 0.73 8.35 -3.01
C LEU A 76 -0.49 8.02 -3.88
N TYR A 77 -1.07 9.01 -4.56
CA TYR A 77 -2.02 8.72 -5.65
C TYR A 77 -1.23 8.31 -6.89
N ARG A 78 -0.83 7.04 -6.96
CA ARG A 78 -0.64 6.43 -8.28
C ARG A 78 -2.04 6.13 -8.80
N ASP A 79 -2.60 7.07 -9.55
CA ASP A 79 -3.92 6.89 -10.14
C ASP A 79 -4.01 5.53 -10.81
N LYS A 80 -5.05 4.81 -10.44
CA LYS A 80 -5.33 3.52 -11.02
C LYS A 80 -5.74 3.74 -12.47
N ASP A 81 -5.00 3.15 -13.39
CA ASP A 81 -5.17 3.26 -14.82
C ASP A 81 -5.03 1.86 -15.44
N ALA A 82 -6.14 1.37 -15.99
CA ALA A 82 -6.21 0.04 -16.58
C ALA A 82 -5.30 -0.09 -17.81
N SER A 83 -5.12 0.99 -18.59
CA SER A 83 -4.25 1.00 -19.77
C SER A 83 -2.79 0.88 -19.36
N ILE A 84 -2.36 1.63 -18.35
CA ILE A 84 -0.98 1.54 -17.83
C ILE A 84 -0.73 0.15 -17.21
N SER A 85 -1.69 -0.37 -16.44
CA SER A 85 -1.62 -1.73 -15.89
C SER A 85 -1.43 -2.77 -16.99
N ARG A 86 -2.23 -2.69 -18.06
CA ARG A 86 -2.12 -3.57 -19.23
C ARG A 86 -0.78 -3.45 -19.93
N VAL A 87 -0.29 -2.23 -20.19
CA VAL A 87 1.03 -2.02 -20.82
C VAL A 87 2.13 -2.67 -20.00
N LYS A 88 2.12 -2.48 -18.67
CA LYS A 88 3.11 -3.08 -17.78
C LYS A 88 3.04 -4.60 -17.73
N ARG A 89 1.83 -5.16 -17.77
CA ARG A 89 1.63 -6.62 -17.84
C ARG A 89 2.16 -7.20 -19.16
N LEU A 90 1.89 -6.55 -20.29
CA LEU A 90 2.42 -6.99 -21.60
C LEU A 90 3.95 -6.88 -21.68
N GLU A 91 4.53 -5.79 -21.14
CA GLU A 91 5.98 -5.64 -21.02
C GLU A 91 6.57 -6.74 -20.12
N GLY A 92 5.91 -7.05 -19.00
CA GLY A 92 6.29 -8.13 -18.08
C GLY A 92 6.30 -9.49 -18.76
N PHE A 93 5.27 -9.83 -19.53
CA PHE A 93 5.23 -11.09 -20.28
C PHE A 93 6.37 -11.20 -21.30
N ARG A 94 6.70 -10.12 -22.02
CA ARG A 94 7.84 -10.11 -22.94
C ARG A 94 9.15 -10.41 -22.22
N ILE A 95 9.41 -9.73 -21.10
CA ILE A 95 10.62 -9.91 -20.29
C ILE A 95 10.68 -11.32 -19.66
N ALA A 96 9.53 -11.85 -19.20
CA ALA A 96 9.45 -13.21 -18.67
C ALA A 96 9.74 -14.26 -19.74
N GLY A 97 9.28 -14.06 -20.98
CA GLY A 97 9.59 -14.92 -22.12
C GLY A 97 11.07 -14.97 -22.50
N GLU A 98 11.84 -13.94 -22.12
CA GLU A 98 13.30 -13.88 -22.24
C GLU A 98 14.04 -14.55 -21.06
N GLY A 99 13.32 -15.16 -20.12
CA GLY A 99 13.88 -15.79 -18.92
C GLY A 99 14.26 -14.80 -17.80
N GLN A 100 13.99 -13.50 -17.99
CA GLN A 100 14.34 -12.44 -17.02
C GLN A 100 13.25 -12.28 -15.95
N HIS A 101 12.96 -13.36 -15.22
CA HIS A 101 11.81 -13.47 -14.31
C HIS A 101 11.79 -12.43 -13.18
N GLU A 102 12.94 -12.09 -12.59
CA GLU A 102 13.02 -11.06 -11.54
C GLU A 102 12.61 -9.66 -12.05
N LYS A 103 13.04 -9.31 -13.27
CA LYS A 103 12.62 -8.05 -13.90
C LYS A 103 11.14 -8.08 -14.29
N ALA A 104 10.63 -9.23 -14.70
CA ALA A 104 9.21 -9.41 -14.97
C ALA A 104 8.36 -9.20 -13.70
N LEU A 105 8.80 -9.72 -12.54
CA LEU A 105 8.12 -9.49 -11.25
C LEU A 105 7.96 -8.01 -10.92
N LEU A 106 8.98 -7.19 -11.21
CA LEU A 106 8.90 -5.74 -11.01
C LEU A 106 7.81 -5.12 -11.88
N LEU A 107 7.73 -5.52 -13.15
CA LEU A 107 6.71 -5.03 -14.09
C LEU A 107 5.30 -5.48 -13.71
N PHE A 108 5.12 -6.74 -13.28
CA PHE A 108 3.83 -7.21 -12.80
C PHE A 108 3.40 -6.54 -11.50
N SER A 109 4.33 -6.28 -10.59
CA SER A 109 4.05 -5.50 -9.38
C SER A 109 3.62 -4.06 -9.70
N GLN A 110 4.25 -3.43 -10.70
CA GLN A 110 3.80 -2.13 -11.22
C GLN A 110 2.41 -2.23 -11.87
N ALA A 111 2.12 -3.30 -12.60
CA ALA A 111 0.80 -3.53 -13.18
C ALA A 111 -0.30 -3.62 -12.10
N ILE A 112 -0.06 -4.34 -11.00
CA ILE A 112 -0.97 -4.44 -9.85
C ILE A 112 -1.16 -3.07 -9.19
N LEU A 113 -0.07 -2.32 -8.96
CA LEU A 113 -0.14 -0.99 -8.37
C LEU A 113 -0.97 -0.01 -9.21
N ARG A 114 -0.99 -0.17 -10.55
CA ARG A 114 -1.78 0.67 -11.45
C ARG A 114 -3.16 0.11 -11.77
N ALA A 115 -3.46 -1.15 -11.48
CA ALA A 115 -4.74 -1.75 -11.83
C ALA A 115 -5.90 -1.13 -11.03
N PRO A 116 -6.98 -0.66 -11.69
CA PRO A 116 -8.23 -0.34 -11.01
C PRO A 116 -8.85 -1.58 -10.37
N ILE A 117 -9.65 -1.36 -9.32
CA ILE A 117 -10.49 -2.42 -8.75
C ILE A 117 -11.40 -3.02 -9.84
N THR A 118 -11.71 -4.30 -9.72
CA THR A 118 -12.44 -5.05 -10.73
C THR A 118 -13.78 -4.39 -11.07
N GLY A 119 -14.11 -4.35 -12.36
CA GLY A 119 -15.34 -3.75 -12.88
C GLY A 119 -15.34 -2.22 -12.97
N LYS A 120 -14.36 -1.51 -12.37
CA LYS A 120 -14.30 -0.03 -12.42
C LYS A 120 -14.02 0.51 -13.84
N CYS A 121 -13.19 -0.19 -14.62
CA CYS A 121 -12.86 0.19 -15.99
C CYS A 121 -13.19 -0.97 -16.94
N LYS A 122 -14.45 -1.07 -17.39
CA LYS A 122 -14.91 -2.18 -18.25
C LYS A 122 -14.38 -2.11 -19.69
N THR A 123 -13.88 -0.94 -20.13
CA THR A 123 -13.37 -0.74 -21.51
C THR A 123 -12.03 -1.41 -21.75
N VAL A 124 -11.22 -1.62 -20.71
CA VAL A 124 -9.94 -2.33 -20.77
C VAL A 124 -10.07 -3.64 -20.03
N ASP A 125 -9.63 -4.73 -20.67
CA ASP A 125 -9.61 -6.09 -20.10
C ASP A 125 -10.96 -6.51 -19.48
N ARG A 126 -12.07 -5.98 -20.01
CA ARG A 126 -13.45 -6.19 -19.51
C ARG A 126 -13.62 -5.86 -18.01
N GLY A 127 -12.75 -5.03 -17.44
CA GLY A 127 -12.76 -4.69 -16.02
C GLY A 127 -11.93 -5.63 -15.14
N PHE A 128 -11.16 -6.57 -15.69
CA PHE A 128 -10.39 -7.57 -14.95
C PHE A 128 -8.89 -7.23 -14.83
N SER A 129 -8.50 -5.96 -14.96
CA SER A 129 -7.08 -5.57 -14.96
C SER A 129 -6.33 -6.01 -13.69
N LEU A 130 -6.95 -5.94 -12.51
CA LEU A 130 -6.32 -6.33 -11.25
C LEU A 130 -6.12 -7.85 -11.13
N PRO A 131 -7.17 -8.70 -11.27
CA PRO A 131 -7.00 -10.15 -11.29
C PRO A 131 -5.98 -10.63 -12.34
N LEU A 132 -6.02 -10.07 -13.57
CA LEU A 132 -5.06 -10.45 -14.62
C LEU A 132 -3.62 -10.08 -14.28
N ALA A 133 -3.39 -8.98 -13.55
CA ALA A 133 -2.05 -8.61 -13.11
C ALA A 133 -1.54 -9.50 -11.97
N LEU A 134 -2.42 -9.91 -11.06
CA LEU A 134 -2.12 -10.87 -9.98
C LEU A 134 -1.77 -12.24 -10.55
N LEU A 135 -2.59 -12.77 -11.48
CA LEU A 135 -2.33 -14.04 -12.15
C LEU A 135 -0.96 -14.06 -12.86
N ALA A 136 -0.63 -13.00 -13.60
CA ALA A 136 0.66 -12.91 -14.29
C ALA A 136 1.86 -12.93 -13.33
N ARG A 137 1.72 -12.30 -12.15
CA ARG A 137 2.76 -12.33 -11.13
C ARG A 137 2.84 -13.69 -10.44
N ALA A 138 1.71 -14.31 -10.13
CA ALA A 138 1.64 -15.66 -9.57
C ALA A 138 2.33 -16.69 -10.46
N GLU A 139 2.07 -16.65 -11.78
CA GLU A 139 2.75 -17.50 -12.77
C GLU A 139 4.27 -17.35 -12.70
N THR A 140 4.76 -16.12 -12.57
CA THR A 140 6.19 -15.85 -12.47
C THR A 140 6.78 -16.34 -11.15
N PHE A 141 6.06 -16.20 -10.04
CA PHE A 141 6.48 -16.78 -8.76
C PHE A 141 6.54 -18.31 -8.82
N MET A 142 5.58 -18.96 -9.48
CA MET A 142 5.62 -20.42 -9.68
C MET A 142 6.87 -20.88 -10.45
N VAL A 143 7.26 -20.14 -11.51
CA VAL A 143 8.50 -20.41 -12.26
C VAL A 143 9.74 -20.27 -11.36
N LEU A 144 9.75 -19.27 -10.49
CA LEU A 144 10.82 -19.04 -9.51
C LEU A 144 10.76 -19.97 -8.29
N LYS A 145 9.77 -20.86 -8.22
CA LYS A 145 9.52 -21.78 -7.08
C LYS A 145 9.15 -21.07 -5.78
N GLU A 146 8.70 -19.83 -5.86
CA GLU A 146 8.18 -19.04 -4.74
C GLU A 146 6.69 -19.32 -4.53
N TYR A 147 6.36 -20.58 -4.25
CA TYR A 147 4.97 -21.06 -4.25
C TYR A 147 4.06 -20.38 -3.23
N HIS A 148 4.62 -19.93 -2.10
CA HIS A 148 3.83 -19.24 -1.09
C HIS A 148 3.32 -17.89 -1.61
N LEU A 149 4.18 -17.11 -2.28
CA LEU A 149 3.80 -15.82 -2.89
C LEU A 149 2.84 -16.03 -4.05
N ALA A 150 3.04 -17.08 -4.84
CA ALA A 150 2.11 -17.43 -5.91
C ALA A 150 0.70 -17.72 -5.36
N LEU A 151 0.60 -18.50 -4.28
CA LEU A 151 -0.67 -18.82 -3.65
C LEU A 151 -1.38 -17.56 -3.10
N GLU A 152 -0.64 -16.65 -2.47
CA GLU A 152 -1.19 -15.38 -1.99
C GLU A 152 -1.77 -14.53 -3.14
N ASP A 153 -1.07 -14.43 -4.28
CA ASP A 153 -1.57 -13.71 -5.45
C ASP A 153 -2.81 -14.38 -6.07
N LEU A 154 -2.86 -15.72 -6.08
CA LEU A 154 -4.02 -16.48 -6.58
C LEU A 154 -5.26 -16.29 -5.70
N GLN A 155 -5.10 -16.35 -4.38
CA GLN A 155 -6.18 -16.10 -3.42
C GLN A 155 -6.72 -14.68 -3.57
N LEU A 156 -5.83 -13.69 -3.69
CA LEU A 156 -6.24 -12.31 -3.90
C LEU A 156 -6.94 -12.09 -5.25
N ALA A 157 -6.52 -12.80 -6.30
CA ALA A 157 -7.17 -12.74 -7.61
C ALA A 157 -8.61 -13.29 -7.54
N GLU A 158 -8.84 -14.35 -6.77
CA GLU A 158 -10.17 -14.93 -6.52
C GLU A 158 -11.07 -13.96 -5.75
N GLU A 159 -10.57 -13.31 -4.69
CA GLU A 159 -11.31 -12.30 -3.93
C GLU A 159 -11.78 -11.12 -4.78
N TYR A 160 -10.98 -10.74 -5.78
CA TYR A 160 -11.29 -9.65 -6.70
C TYR A 160 -11.96 -10.09 -8.00
N GLU A 161 -12.41 -11.33 -8.14
CA GLU A 161 -13.34 -11.66 -9.22
C GLU A 161 -14.63 -10.83 -9.08
N PRO A 162 -15.22 -10.35 -10.18
CA PRO A 162 -16.52 -9.71 -10.10
C PRO A 162 -17.54 -10.74 -9.62
N PRO A 163 -18.56 -10.33 -8.84
CA PRO A 163 -19.62 -11.23 -8.42
C PRO A 163 -20.16 -11.99 -9.62
N LYS A 164 -20.40 -13.29 -9.45
CA LYS A 164 -21.12 -14.10 -10.45
C LYS A 164 -22.51 -13.49 -10.60
N GLU A 165 -22.69 -12.56 -11.54
CA GLU A 165 -24.02 -12.17 -11.98
C GLU A 165 -24.70 -13.44 -12.46
N SER A 166 -25.82 -13.76 -11.80
CA SER A 166 -26.71 -14.87 -12.10
C SER A 166 -26.92 -14.93 -13.62
N ARG A 167 -26.61 -16.09 -14.20
CA ARG A 167 -26.89 -16.41 -15.61
C ARG A 167 -28.33 -16.05 -16.01
#